data_AF-A0A6A7K0P2-F1
#
_entry.id   AF-A0A6A7K0P2-F1
#
_cell.length_a   1.000
_cell.length_b   1.000
_cell.length_c   1.000
_cell.angle_alpha   90.00
_cell.angle_beta   90.00
_cell.angle_gamma   90.00
#
_symmetry.space_group_name_H-M   'P 1'
#
loop_
_entity.id
_entity.type
_entity.pdbx_description
1 polymer ?
#
loop_
_entity_poly.entity_id
_entity_poly.type
_entity_poly.pdbx_seq_one_letter_code
_entity_poly.pdbx_strand_id
1 'polypeptide(L)'
;MERRLFTSESVSEGHPDKVADQISDAILDAMLEKDPNSHVACETIVTTGMVFVFGEISTSAYVDIQDVVRKTILRIGYDRPELGFDSNNCAVMVDIDEQSPDIAGGVDHSLETRENESDQDELDQIGAGDQGLMFGFAIKETPELMPLPISLAHRLMRRVASLRKDHTLDWLRPDAKAQVTVEYDKNNNPLRVDTVVISTQTDAEVSNEEIRRAMIDLVIKEVIPARYLDEKTKFLINPSGRFVIGGPKGDSGLTGRKIIVDTYGGYARHGGGAFSGKDPTKVDRSASYAARYVAKNIVAAGLAYRCEVQLAYAIGVAHPVSIMIDTAGTGKVDDDLLTEAVRHVFDLRPAGIIKMLDLRRPIYEQTAAYGHFGRTDVDLPWEKTDKTQDLLDYIKNNK
;
A
#
# COMPACT_ATOMS: atom_id res chain seq x y z
N MET A 1 -13.76 13.21 -31.08
CA MET A 1 -13.43 13.52 -29.67
C MET A 1 -12.15 12.79 -29.32
N GLU A 2 -11.25 13.45 -28.60
CA GLU A 2 -10.04 12.82 -28.08
C GLU A 2 -10.42 11.79 -27.00
N ARG A 3 -9.73 10.64 -26.97
CA ARG A 3 -10.00 9.58 -26.00
C ARG A 3 -9.49 10.03 -24.62
N ARG A 4 -10.29 9.86 -23.56
CA ARG A 4 -9.82 10.06 -22.19
C ARG A 4 -9.14 8.79 -21.72
N LEU A 5 -7.82 8.83 -21.61
CA LEU A 5 -7.00 7.70 -21.17
C LEU A 5 -6.42 8.01 -19.80
N PHE A 6 -6.51 7.05 -18.89
CA PHE A 6 -5.83 7.10 -17.59
C PHE A 6 -5.00 5.85 -17.39
N THR A 7 -3.79 6.00 -16.86
CA THR A 7 -2.83 4.91 -16.72
C THR A 7 -2.39 4.78 -15.28
N SER A 8 -2.37 3.54 -14.78
CA SER A 8 -1.69 3.18 -13.53
C SER A 8 -0.74 2.01 -13.77
N GLU A 9 0.18 1.79 -12.84
CA GLU A 9 1.14 0.72 -12.90
C GLU A 9 1.35 0.05 -11.55
N SER A 10 1.94 -1.15 -11.59
CA SER A 10 2.34 -1.91 -10.44
C SER A 10 3.59 -2.72 -10.74
N VAL A 11 4.23 -3.20 -9.70
CA VAL A 11 5.43 -4.03 -9.76
C VAL A 11 5.26 -5.25 -8.87
N SER A 12 5.99 -6.32 -9.17
CA SER A 12 5.96 -7.55 -8.38
C SER A 12 6.72 -7.42 -7.06
N GLU A 13 6.53 -8.40 -6.18
CA GLU A 13 7.32 -8.57 -4.95
C GLU A 13 8.84 -8.68 -5.17
N GLY A 14 9.29 -9.00 -6.40
CA GLY A 14 10.72 -9.08 -6.74
C GLY A 14 11.33 -7.74 -7.16
N HIS A 15 10.53 -6.71 -7.43
CA HIS A 15 11.08 -5.39 -7.75
C HIS A 15 11.96 -4.89 -6.61
N PRO A 16 13.16 -4.32 -6.83
CA PRO A 16 14.10 -4.00 -5.76
C PRO A 16 13.51 -3.05 -4.70
N ASP A 17 12.78 -1.99 -5.10
CA ASP A 17 12.06 -1.16 -4.12
C ASP A 17 11.03 -1.95 -3.28
N LYS A 18 10.36 -2.95 -3.88
CA LYS A 18 9.42 -3.81 -3.16
C LYS A 18 10.10 -4.87 -2.31
N VAL A 19 11.32 -5.29 -2.65
CA VAL A 19 12.16 -6.10 -1.76
C VAL A 19 12.48 -5.29 -0.50
N ALA A 20 12.87 -4.02 -0.66
CA ALA A 20 13.15 -3.12 0.47
C ALA A 20 11.91 -2.92 1.36
N ASP A 21 10.74 -2.60 0.76
CA ASP A 21 9.48 -2.46 1.49
C ASP A 21 9.13 -3.73 2.30
N GLN A 22 9.24 -4.90 1.69
CA GLN A 22 8.93 -6.17 2.34
C GLN A 22 9.89 -6.49 3.48
N ILE A 23 11.19 -6.19 3.35
CA ILE A 23 12.16 -6.38 4.43
C ILE A 23 11.81 -5.47 5.62
N SER A 24 11.53 -4.19 5.36
CA SER A 24 11.19 -3.23 6.41
C SER A 24 9.93 -3.64 7.17
N ASP A 25 8.89 -4.11 6.47
CA ASP A 25 7.67 -4.61 7.14
C ASP A 25 7.84 -5.99 7.79
N ALA A 26 8.72 -6.86 7.28
CA ALA A 26 9.03 -8.12 7.94
C ALA A 26 9.69 -7.90 9.30
N ILE A 27 10.59 -6.91 9.38
CA ILE A 27 11.22 -6.50 10.64
C ILE A 27 10.17 -5.91 11.59
N LEU A 28 9.31 -5.02 11.11
CA LEU A 28 8.20 -4.48 11.89
C LEU A 28 7.31 -5.59 12.47
N ASP A 29 6.87 -6.54 11.64
CA ASP A 29 6.02 -7.65 12.07
C ASP A 29 6.74 -8.52 13.12
N ALA A 30 8.02 -8.84 12.92
CA ALA A 30 8.81 -9.61 13.88
C ALA A 30 8.96 -8.90 15.25
N MET A 31 9.00 -7.56 15.25
CA MET A 31 9.01 -6.76 16.47
C MET A 31 7.62 -6.75 17.14
N LEU A 32 6.56 -6.44 16.39
CA LEU A 32 5.19 -6.37 16.91
C LEU A 32 4.65 -7.71 17.41
N GLU A 33 5.13 -8.84 16.86
CA GLU A 33 4.79 -10.17 17.36
C GLU A 33 5.24 -10.39 18.81
N LYS A 34 6.36 -9.78 19.21
CA LYS A 34 6.97 -9.95 20.54
C LYS A 34 6.66 -8.80 21.48
N ASP A 35 6.61 -7.58 20.95
CA ASP A 35 6.29 -6.35 21.67
C ASP A 35 5.33 -5.50 20.82
N PRO A 36 4.01 -5.59 21.09
CA PRO A 36 2.98 -4.83 20.38
C PRO A 36 3.13 -3.31 20.50
N ASN A 37 3.94 -2.81 21.43
CA ASN A 37 4.20 -1.39 21.63
C ASN A 37 5.53 -0.94 21.00
N SER A 38 6.17 -1.77 20.19
CA SER A 38 7.41 -1.39 19.50
C SER A 38 7.20 -0.14 18.66
N HIS A 39 8.10 0.83 18.83
CA HIS A 39 8.20 2.00 17.96
C HIS A 39 9.24 1.69 16.89
N VAL A 40 8.84 1.71 15.63
CA VAL A 40 9.68 1.26 14.51
C VAL A 40 9.60 2.28 13.38
N ALA A 41 10.77 2.72 12.93
CA ALA A 41 11.01 3.45 11.70
C ALA A 41 12.18 2.76 10.97
N CYS A 42 11.89 1.60 10.40
CA CYS A 42 12.88 0.75 9.75
C CYS A 42 12.97 1.07 8.25
N GLU A 43 14.15 1.48 7.80
CA GLU A 43 14.46 1.77 6.41
C GLU A 43 15.39 0.70 5.85
N THR A 44 15.16 0.32 4.59
CA THR A 44 15.97 -0.67 3.88
C THR A 44 16.44 -0.13 2.54
N ILE A 45 17.73 -0.30 2.25
CA ILE A 45 18.33 -0.17 0.91
C ILE A 45 18.76 -1.57 0.44
N VAL A 46 18.48 -1.90 -0.81
CA VAL A 46 18.98 -3.11 -1.48
C VAL A 46 19.74 -2.75 -2.75
N THR A 47 20.84 -3.44 -3.00
CA THR A 47 21.63 -3.31 -4.23
C THR A 47 22.40 -4.60 -4.50
N THR A 48 23.32 -4.59 -5.47
CA THR A 48 24.08 -5.79 -5.86
C THR A 48 24.83 -6.39 -4.67
N GLY A 49 24.40 -7.57 -4.23
CA GLY A 49 25.03 -8.34 -3.16
C GLY A 49 24.91 -7.74 -1.75
N MET A 50 24.08 -6.72 -1.53
CA MET A 50 23.99 -6.01 -0.24
C MET A 50 22.56 -5.60 0.11
N VAL A 51 22.24 -5.78 1.38
CA VAL A 51 21.09 -5.18 2.07
C VAL A 51 21.63 -4.32 3.21
N PHE A 52 21.17 -3.08 3.28
CA PHE A 52 21.48 -2.17 4.38
C PHE A 52 20.18 -1.76 5.07
N VAL A 53 20.04 -2.18 6.32
CA VAL A 53 18.91 -1.87 7.19
C VAL A 53 19.36 -0.81 8.20
N PHE A 54 18.60 0.28 8.30
CA PHE A 54 18.92 1.40 9.17
C PHE A 54 17.65 2.11 9.66
N GLY A 55 17.79 3.05 10.59
CA GLY A 55 16.70 3.85 11.13
C GLY A 55 16.56 3.69 12.64
N GLU A 56 15.38 4.01 13.17
CA GLU A 56 15.16 4.11 14.62
C GLU A 56 14.17 3.06 15.12
N ILE A 57 14.58 2.26 16.11
CA ILE A 57 13.73 1.25 16.74
C ILE A 57 13.85 1.33 18.26
N SER A 58 12.72 1.49 18.94
CA SER A 58 12.59 1.36 20.39
C SER A 58 11.62 0.23 20.71
N THR A 59 12.14 -0.84 21.31
CA THR A 59 11.39 -2.07 21.59
C THR A 59 12.02 -2.85 22.74
N SER A 60 11.21 -3.62 23.46
CA SER A 60 11.69 -4.63 24.42
C SER A 60 12.00 -5.99 23.76
N ALA A 61 11.65 -6.16 22.48
CA ALA A 61 11.87 -7.38 21.73
C ALA A 61 13.32 -7.54 21.25
N TYR A 62 13.81 -8.78 21.24
CA TYR A 62 15.00 -9.15 20.46
C TYR A 62 14.58 -9.81 19.15
N VAL A 63 15.05 -9.28 18.02
CA VAL A 63 14.85 -9.85 16.68
C VAL A 63 16.20 -9.99 15.99
N ASP A 64 16.47 -11.18 15.46
CA ASP A 64 17.61 -11.41 14.58
C ASP A 64 17.28 -10.84 13.19
N ILE A 65 17.69 -9.59 12.96
CA ILE A 65 17.41 -8.86 11.73
C ILE A 65 18.04 -9.55 10.52
N GLN A 66 19.22 -10.17 10.66
CA GLN A 66 19.85 -10.86 9.55
C GLN A 66 19.02 -12.07 9.12
N ASP A 67 18.54 -12.86 10.07
CA ASP A 67 17.68 -14.01 9.78
C ASP A 67 16.36 -13.59 9.13
N VAL A 68 15.71 -12.52 9.63
CA VAL A 68 14.47 -11.97 9.03
C VAL A 68 14.72 -11.53 7.58
N VAL A 69 15.75 -10.72 7.34
CA VAL A 69 16.12 -10.25 5.99
C VAL A 69 16.31 -11.42 5.03
N ARG A 70 17.10 -12.44 5.42
CA ARG A 70 17.39 -13.59 4.56
C ARG A 70 16.14 -14.42 4.26
N LYS A 71 15.29 -14.66 5.26
CA LYS A 71 14.01 -15.36 5.08
C LYS A 71 13.08 -14.61 4.13
N THR A 72 12.98 -13.28 4.25
CA THR A 72 12.16 -12.46 3.36
C THR A 72 12.67 -12.52 1.92
N ILE A 73 13.99 -12.39 1.69
CA ILE A 73 14.60 -12.51 0.36
C ILE A 73 14.34 -13.90 -0.26
N LEU A 74 14.50 -14.96 0.53
CA LEU A 74 14.25 -16.33 0.09
C LEU A 74 12.78 -16.52 -0.32
N ARG A 75 11.83 -16.04 0.49
CA ARG A 75 10.40 -16.13 0.22
C ARG A 75 9.98 -15.39 -1.06
N ILE A 76 10.61 -14.26 -1.35
CA ILE A 76 10.40 -13.50 -2.59
C ILE A 76 10.85 -14.33 -3.81
N GLY A 77 11.88 -15.17 -3.65
CA GLY A 77 12.40 -16.08 -4.67
C GLY A 77 13.80 -15.70 -5.19
N TYR A 78 14.55 -14.91 -4.42
CA TYR A 78 15.98 -14.67 -4.65
C TYR A 78 16.79 -15.74 -3.91
N ASP A 79 16.80 -16.94 -4.50
CA ASP A 79 17.21 -18.19 -3.85
C ASP A 79 18.50 -18.81 -4.41
N ARG A 80 19.08 -18.21 -5.45
CA ARG A 80 20.26 -18.74 -6.14
C ARG A 80 21.20 -17.66 -6.68
N PRO A 81 22.52 -17.88 -6.68
CA PRO A 81 23.51 -16.86 -7.06
C PRO A 81 23.38 -16.33 -8.48
N GLU A 82 22.86 -17.12 -9.43
CA GLU A 82 22.75 -16.77 -10.84
C GLU A 82 21.81 -15.58 -11.10
N LEU A 83 20.92 -15.28 -10.14
CA LEU A 83 20.05 -14.10 -10.20
C LEU A 83 20.81 -12.81 -9.88
N GLY A 84 22.05 -12.91 -9.39
CA GLY A 84 22.92 -11.79 -9.01
C GLY A 84 22.57 -11.13 -7.68
N PHE A 85 21.48 -11.56 -7.03
CA PHE A 85 21.08 -11.24 -5.67
C PHE A 85 20.44 -12.49 -5.07
N ASP A 86 20.94 -12.97 -3.93
CA ASP A 86 20.42 -14.17 -3.27
C ASP A 86 20.53 -14.07 -1.74
N SER A 87 19.59 -14.72 -1.07
CA SER A 87 19.45 -14.69 0.40
C SER A 87 20.65 -15.24 1.17
N ASN A 88 21.45 -16.14 0.60
CA ASN A 88 22.53 -16.81 1.33
C ASN A 88 23.86 -16.05 1.21
N ASN A 89 24.12 -15.40 0.07
CA ASN A 89 25.41 -14.76 -0.20
C ASN A 89 25.38 -13.23 -0.09
N CYS A 90 24.22 -12.59 0.05
CA CYS A 90 24.17 -11.14 0.25
C CYS A 90 24.74 -10.73 1.63
N ALA A 91 25.49 -9.63 1.65
CA ALA A 91 25.85 -8.94 2.88
C ALA A 91 24.60 -8.29 3.48
N VAL A 92 24.43 -8.40 4.80
CA VAL A 92 23.37 -7.71 5.55
C VAL A 92 24.05 -6.80 6.56
N MET A 93 23.92 -5.50 6.35
CA MET A 93 24.42 -4.47 7.24
C MET A 93 23.25 -3.91 8.05
N VAL A 94 23.47 -3.72 9.35
CA VAL A 94 22.46 -3.19 10.29
C VAL A 94 23.07 -2.01 11.01
N ASP A 95 22.41 -0.86 10.93
CA ASP A 95 22.79 0.41 11.57
C ASP A 95 21.53 1.07 12.14
N ILE A 96 21.07 0.53 13.28
CA ILE A 96 19.80 0.90 13.91
C ILE A 96 20.10 1.57 15.25
N ASP A 97 19.50 2.74 15.45
CA ASP A 97 19.56 3.52 16.67
C ASP A 97 18.26 3.42 17.48
N GLU A 98 18.31 3.82 18.75
CA GLU A 98 17.08 4.05 19.54
C GLU A 98 16.37 5.33 19.08
N GLN A 99 15.04 5.37 19.19
CA GLN A 99 14.28 6.57 18.86
C GLN A 99 14.69 7.76 19.74
N SER A 100 14.78 8.95 19.15
CA SER A 100 15.10 10.18 19.89
C SER A 100 14.14 10.40 21.08
N PRO A 101 14.66 10.62 22.30
CA PRO A 101 13.85 10.94 23.47
C PRO A 101 12.96 12.18 23.29
N ASP A 102 13.41 13.16 22.50
CA ASP A 102 12.66 14.39 22.22
C ASP A 102 11.40 14.10 21.37
N ILE A 103 11.49 13.10 20.49
CA ILE A 103 10.35 12.63 19.68
C ILE A 103 9.45 11.75 20.54
N ALA A 104 10.02 10.80 21.29
CA ALA A 104 9.27 9.90 22.15
C ALA A 104 8.37 10.67 23.14
N GLY A 105 8.91 11.68 23.82
CA GLY A 105 8.16 12.47 24.80
C GLY A 105 6.96 13.24 24.21
N GLY A 106 6.99 13.62 22.93
CA GLY A 106 5.87 14.29 22.26
C GLY A 106 4.84 13.34 21.65
N VAL A 107 5.22 12.09 21.39
CA VAL A 107 4.34 11.05 20.82
C VAL A 107 3.64 10.27 21.92
N ASP A 108 4.36 9.93 22.98
CA ASP A 108 3.84 9.17 24.12
C ASP A 108 2.92 10.02 25.00
N HIS A 109 3.12 11.33 24.99
CA HIS A 109 2.29 12.32 25.66
C HIS A 109 1.99 13.47 24.69
N SER A 110 0.79 13.47 24.14
CA SER A 110 0.29 14.51 23.25
C SER A 110 0.36 15.92 23.85
N LEU A 111 0.16 16.94 23.02
CA LEU A 111 0.03 18.32 23.48
C LEU A 111 -1.18 18.49 24.41
N GLU A 112 -2.31 17.85 24.07
CA GLU A 112 -3.55 17.88 24.83
C GLU A 112 -3.34 17.41 26.28
N THR A 113 -2.61 16.31 26.46
CA THR A 113 -2.30 15.77 27.80
C THR A 113 -1.23 16.55 28.54
N ARG A 114 -0.24 17.11 27.82
CA ARG A 114 0.81 17.94 28.43
C ARG A 114 0.31 19.30 28.91
N GLU A 115 -0.64 19.90 28.19
CA GLU A 115 -1.23 21.21 28.56
C GLU A 115 -2.38 21.07 29.56
N ASN A 116 -3.00 19.89 29.66
CA ASN A 116 -4.08 19.60 30.59
C ASN A 116 -3.82 18.33 31.39
N GLU A 117 -3.10 18.44 32.51
CA GLU A 117 -2.81 17.32 33.43
C GLU A 117 -4.07 16.65 34.02
N SER A 118 -5.24 17.30 33.91
CA SER A 118 -6.52 16.74 34.35
C SER A 118 -7.26 15.96 33.25
N ASP A 119 -6.72 15.92 32.03
CA ASP A 119 -7.27 15.10 30.95
C ASP A 119 -7.15 13.62 31.30
N GLN A 120 -8.25 12.90 31.09
CA GLN A 120 -8.38 11.47 31.37
C GLN A 120 -8.80 10.69 30.11
N ASP A 121 -8.94 11.35 28.94
CA ASP A 121 -9.24 10.64 27.71
C ASP A 121 -7.99 9.86 27.27
N GLU A 122 -8.08 8.52 27.38
CA GLU A 122 -7.01 7.61 26.97
C GLU A 122 -6.65 7.77 25.47
N LEU A 123 -7.58 8.26 24.66
CA LEU A 123 -7.38 8.43 23.22
C LEU A 123 -6.65 9.73 22.87
N ASP A 124 -6.55 10.66 23.81
CA ASP A 124 -5.73 11.86 23.67
C ASP A 124 -4.28 11.61 24.05
N GLN A 125 -3.92 10.47 24.66
CA GLN A 125 -2.55 10.22 25.13
C GLN A 125 -1.50 10.24 24.02
N ILE A 126 -1.83 9.68 22.85
CA ILE A 126 -0.86 9.53 21.76
C ILE A 126 -0.98 10.69 20.78
N GLY A 127 0.07 11.51 20.70
CA GLY A 127 0.22 12.54 19.69
C GLY A 127 0.66 11.97 18.34
N ALA A 128 0.45 12.69 17.24
CA ALA A 128 0.94 12.28 15.94
C ALA A 128 2.48 12.16 15.92
N GLY A 129 2.99 11.04 15.41
CA GLY A 129 4.43 10.74 15.31
C GLY A 129 5.26 11.76 14.52
N ASP A 130 4.62 12.46 13.59
CA ASP A 130 5.19 13.53 12.76
C ASP A 130 4.04 14.44 12.29
N GLN A 131 4.38 15.61 11.75
CA GLN A 131 3.43 16.36 10.93
C GLN A 131 3.16 15.60 9.63
N GLY A 132 1.99 15.78 9.05
CA GLY A 132 1.75 15.22 7.73
C GLY A 132 0.34 15.42 7.23
N LEU A 133 0.15 15.04 5.97
CA LEU A 133 -1.14 15.02 5.32
C LEU A 133 -1.35 13.66 4.66
N MET A 134 -2.55 13.11 4.75
CA MET A 134 -2.87 11.76 4.31
C MET A 134 -4.14 11.80 3.47
N PHE A 135 -4.19 10.92 2.46
CA PHE A 135 -5.34 10.82 1.57
C PHE A 135 -5.93 9.41 1.57
N GLY A 136 -7.24 9.37 1.70
CA GLY A 136 -8.09 8.20 1.55
C GLY A 136 -8.92 8.31 0.27
N PHE A 137 -9.13 7.20 -0.44
CA PHE A 137 -9.95 7.22 -1.65
C PHE A 137 -10.76 5.94 -1.81
N ALA A 138 -11.98 6.09 -2.34
CA ALA A 138 -12.80 4.98 -2.80
C ALA A 138 -13.67 5.39 -3.99
N ILE A 139 -13.96 4.43 -4.88
CA ILE A 139 -14.80 4.63 -6.07
C ILE A 139 -15.50 3.33 -6.49
N LYS A 140 -16.73 3.40 -7.00
CA LYS A 140 -17.50 2.23 -7.47
C LYS A 140 -17.15 1.73 -8.87
N GLU A 141 -15.87 1.73 -9.23
CA GLU A 141 -15.41 1.14 -10.50
C GLU A 141 -15.17 -0.37 -10.38
N THR A 142 -14.83 -0.85 -9.19
CA THR A 142 -14.46 -2.25 -8.91
C THR A 142 -15.16 -2.77 -7.65
N PRO A 143 -15.33 -4.09 -7.49
CA PRO A 143 -15.93 -4.67 -6.27
C PRO A 143 -15.22 -4.26 -4.97
N GLU A 144 -13.90 -4.11 -5.02
CA GLU A 144 -13.05 -3.68 -3.90
C GLU A 144 -13.07 -2.15 -3.66
N LEU A 145 -13.89 -1.41 -4.39
CA LEU A 145 -14.04 0.05 -4.31
C LEU A 145 -12.75 0.82 -4.59
N MET A 146 -11.96 0.34 -5.56
CA MET A 146 -10.72 0.95 -6.05
C MET A 146 -10.85 1.45 -7.50
N PRO A 147 -9.99 2.39 -7.94
CA PRO A 147 -9.88 2.73 -9.36
C PRO A 147 -9.51 1.50 -10.19
N LEU A 148 -10.18 1.29 -11.33
CA LEU A 148 -9.95 0.12 -12.18
C LEU A 148 -8.49 -0.05 -12.64
N PRO A 149 -7.76 1.00 -13.06
CA PRO A 149 -6.41 0.82 -13.63
C PRO A 149 -5.41 0.22 -12.63
N ILE A 150 -5.37 0.74 -11.40
CA ILE A 150 -4.46 0.24 -10.35
C ILE A 150 -4.87 -1.14 -9.84
N SER A 151 -6.18 -1.40 -9.69
CA SER A 151 -6.70 -2.72 -9.34
C SER A 151 -6.24 -3.78 -10.34
N LEU A 152 -6.38 -3.52 -11.65
CA LEU A 152 -5.92 -4.44 -12.69
C LEU A 152 -4.40 -4.61 -12.66
N ALA A 153 -3.63 -3.53 -12.53
CA ALA A 153 -2.17 -3.59 -12.48
C ALA A 153 -1.67 -4.47 -11.32
N HIS A 154 -2.24 -4.31 -10.12
CA HIS A 154 -1.93 -5.17 -8.97
C HIS A 154 -2.27 -6.64 -9.21
N ARG A 155 -3.46 -6.92 -9.75
CA ARG A 155 -3.91 -8.28 -10.02
C ARG A 155 -3.05 -8.97 -11.07
N LEU A 156 -2.58 -8.24 -12.10
CA LEU A 156 -1.62 -8.77 -13.07
C LEU A 156 -0.32 -9.19 -12.39
N MET A 157 0.24 -8.35 -11.52
CA MET A 157 1.49 -8.66 -10.81
C MET A 157 1.34 -9.83 -9.83
N ARG A 158 0.21 -9.93 -9.12
CA ARG A 158 -0.09 -11.11 -8.29
C ARG A 158 -0.19 -12.38 -9.12
N ARG A 159 -0.84 -12.31 -10.29
CA ARG A 159 -0.96 -13.47 -11.19
C ARG A 159 0.40 -13.93 -11.73
N VAL A 160 1.25 -13.02 -12.18
CA VAL A 160 2.63 -13.34 -12.60
C VAL A 160 3.40 -14.01 -11.46
N ALA A 161 3.33 -13.47 -10.25
CA ALA A 161 4.00 -14.06 -9.09
C ALA A 161 3.45 -15.44 -8.73
N SER A 162 2.13 -15.65 -8.82
CA SER A 162 1.53 -16.97 -8.56
C SER A 162 2.04 -18.05 -9.52
N LEU A 163 2.06 -17.75 -10.83
CA LEU A 163 2.53 -18.68 -11.87
C LEU A 163 4.02 -19.01 -11.75
N ARG A 164 4.81 -18.09 -11.17
CA ARG A 164 6.21 -18.32 -10.83
C ARG A 164 6.33 -19.24 -9.61
N LYS A 165 5.61 -18.92 -8.53
CA LYS A 165 5.69 -19.63 -7.25
C LYS A 165 5.10 -21.04 -7.29
N ASP A 166 4.11 -21.27 -8.13
CA ASP A 166 3.50 -22.60 -8.33
C ASP A 166 4.16 -23.43 -9.43
N HIS A 167 5.25 -22.92 -10.03
CA HIS A 167 6.02 -23.60 -11.08
C HIS A 167 5.24 -23.86 -12.39
N THR A 168 4.10 -23.19 -12.61
CA THR A 168 3.39 -23.25 -13.90
C THR A 168 4.26 -22.66 -15.02
N LEU A 169 5.02 -21.61 -14.74
CA LEU A 169 5.99 -20.99 -15.65
C LEU A 169 7.36 -20.90 -14.97
N ASP A 170 8.12 -22.00 -15.00
CA ASP A 170 9.42 -22.15 -14.32
C ASP A 170 10.52 -21.17 -14.77
N TRP A 171 10.38 -20.64 -15.99
CA TRP A 171 11.30 -19.66 -16.54
C TRP A 171 11.05 -18.24 -16.01
N LEU A 172 9.98 -17.99 -15.25
CA LEU A 172 9.77 -16.70 -14.60
C LEU A 172 10.78 -16.48 -13.47
N ARG A 173 11.18 -15.22 -13.32
CA ARG A 173 12.04 -14.74 -12.25
C ARG A 173 11.34 -13.64 -11.45
N PRO A 174 11.82 -13.28 -10.25
CA PRO A 174 11.02 -12.50 -9.30
C PRO A 174 10.59 -11.10 -9.79
N ASP A 175 11.45 -10.38 -10.52
CA ASP A 175 11.18 -9.00 -10.93
C ASP A 175 10.20 -8.92 -12.12
N ALA A 176 9.15 -8.10 -11.99
CA ALA A 176 8.16 -7.87 -13.02
C ALA A 176 7.44 -6.53 -12.79
N LYS A 177 6.90 -5.98 -13.87
CA LYS A 177 6.18 -4.71 -13.92
C LYS A 177 4.95 -4.85 -14.81
N ALA A 178 3.84 -4.24 -14.43
CA ALA A 178 2.65 -4.12 -15.25
C ALA A 178 2.16 -2.67 -15.29
N GLN A 179 1.67 -2.25 -16.45
CA GLN A 179 1.02 -0.96 -16.64
C GLN A 179 -0.28 -1.17 -17.41
N VAL A 180 -1.35 -0.50 -16.98
CA VAL A 180 -2.69 -0.62 -17.55
C VAL A 180 -3.22 0.77 -17.86
N THR A 181 -3.52 1.01 -19.14
CA THR A 181 -4.20 2.22 -19.61
C THR A 181 -5.66 1.89 -19.87
N VAL A 182 -6.57 2.62 -19.23
CA VAL A 182 -8.02 2.46 -19.37
C VAL A 182 -8.59 3.68 -20.10
N GLU A 183 -9.49 3.41 -21.04
CA GLU A 183 -10.30 4.43 -21.71
C GLU A 183 -11.57 4.71 -20.91
N TYR A 184 -11.86 5.98 -20.68
CA TYR A 184 -13.02 6.46 -19.93
C TYR A 184 -13.99 7.24 -20.83
N ASP A 185 -15.30 7.13 -20.53
CA ASP A 185 -16.33 7.90 -21.21
C ASP A 185 -16.39 9.37 -20.72
N LYS A 186 -17.31 10.16 -21.30
CA LYS A 186 -17.52 11.56 -20.91
C LYS A 186 -17.99 11.75 -19.46
N ASN A 187 -18.57 10.71 -18.87
CA ASN A 187 -19.08 10.65 -17.50
C ASN A 187 -18.07 10.01 -16.53
N ASN A 188 -16.83 9.75 -16.98
CA ASN A 188 -15.76 9.09 -16.24
C ASN A 188 -16.08 7.64 -15.82
N ASN A 189 -16.86 6.90 -16.63
CA ASN A 189 -17.00 5.45 -16.47
C ASN A 189 -15.93 4.71 -17.30
N PRO A 190 -15.32 3.62 -16.76
CA PRO A 190 -14.41 2.78 -17.53
C PRO A 190 -15.12 2.10 -18.71
N LEU A 191 -14.59 2.27 -19.92
CA LEU A 191 -15.14 1.65 -21.13
C LEU A 191 -14.40 0.36 -21.48
N ARG A 192 -13.08 0.44 -21.62
CA ARG A 192 -12.21 -0.68 -22.02
C ARG A 192 -10.77 -0.42 -21.62
N VAL A 193 -9.94 -1.45 -21.66
CA VAL A 193 -8.49 -1.33 -21.55
C VAL A 193 -7.92 -0.96 -22.92
N ASP A 194 -7.21 0.16 -23.02
CA ASP A 194 -6.54 0.57 -24.25
C ASP A 194 -5.24 -0.22 -24.47
N THR A 195 -4.41 -0.27 -23.45
CA THR A 195 -3.07 -0.83 -23.53
C THR A 195 -2.74 -1.55 -22.21
N VAL A 196 -2.17 -2.74 -22.33
CA VAL A 196 -1.52 -3.47 -21.23
C VAL A 196 -0.05 -3.65 -21.58
N VAL A 197 0.82 -3.24 -20.66
CA VAL A 197 2.25 -3.50 -20.71
C VAL A 197 2.61 -4.48 -19.61
N ILE A 198 3.36 -5.54 -19.95
CA ILE A 198 3.99 -6.42 -18.96
C ILE A 198 5.46 -6.54 -19.33
N SER A 199 6.33 -6.25 -18.37
CA SER A 199 7.75 -6.53 -18.44
C SER A 199 8.08 -7.50 -17.32
N THR A 200 8.44 -8.74 -17.64
CA THR A 200 8.75 -9.76 -16.64
C THR A 200 10.17 -10.28 -16.83
N GLN A 201 10.87 -10.47 -15.71
CA GLN A 201 12.18 -11.08 -15.68
C GLN A 201 12.03 -12.58 -15.99
N THR A 202 12.94 -13.11 -16.80
CA THR A 202 12.91 -14.50 -17.23
C THR A 202 14.30 -15.13 -17.26
N ASP A 203 14.34 -16.44 -17.45
CA ASP A 203 15.52 -17.13 -17.95
C ASP A 203 15.95 -16.67 -19.35
N ALA A 204 17.18 -16.99 -19.73
CA ALA A 204 17.78 -16.55 -20.99
C ALA A 204 17.33 -17.41 -22.19
N GLU A 205 16.82 -18.61 -21.91
CA GLU A 205 16.50 -19.66 -22.86
C GLU A 205 15.08 -19.52 -23.44
N VAL A 206 14.14 -18.91 -22.69
CA VAL A 206 12.75 -18.77 -23.13
C VAL A 206 12.63 -17.77 -24.28
N SER A 207 11.78 -18.09 -25.26
CA SER A 207 11.56 -17.23 -26.44
C SER A 207 10.58 -16.09 -26.15
N ASN A 208 10.76 -14.94 -26.80
CA ASN A 208 9.82 -13.82 -26.68
C ASN A 208 8.39 -14.18 -27.11
N GLU A 209 8.23 -15.11 -28.04
CA GLU A 209 6.91 -15.59 -28.49
C GLU A 209 6.22 -16.41 -27.40
N GLU A 210 6.95 -17.28 -26.71
CA GLU A 210 6.43 -18.05 -25.57
C GLU A 210 6.06 -17.12 -24.41
N ILE A 211 6.93 -16.17 -24.06
CA ILE A 211 6.65 -15.16 -23.03
C ILE A 211 5.38 -14.39 -23.39
N ARG A 212 5.29 -13.91 -24.64
CA ARG A 212 4.14 -13.14 -25.14
C ARG A 212 2.84 -13.94 -25.00
N ARG A 213 2.83 -15.19 -25.44
CA ARG A 213 1.66 -16.06 -25.37
C ARG A 213 1.25 -16.32 -23.92
N ALA A 214 2.20 -16.69 -23.07
CA ALA A 214 1.94 -16.96 -21.66
C ALA A 214 1.37 -15.73 -20.92
N MET A 215 1.95 -14.54 -21.14
CA MET A 215 1.45 -13.32 -20.50
C MET A 215 0.06 -12.92 -21.01
N ILE A 216 -0.25 -13.15 -22.29
CA ILE A 216 -1.60 -12.85 -22.80
C ILE A 216 -2.61 -13.86 -22.26
N ASP A 217 -2.34 -15.16 -22.39
CA ASP A 217 -3.33 -16.21 -22.16
C ASP A 217 -3.47 -16.59 -20.69
N LEU A 218 -2.37 -16.67 -19.93
CA LEU A 218 -2.39 -17.13 -18.54
C LEU A 218 -2.44 -15.99 -17.51
N VAL A 219 -2.15 -14.76 -17.94
CA VAL A 219 -2.10 -13.58 -17.06
C VAL A 219 -3.18 -12.57 -17.43
N ILE A 220 -3.10 -11.97 -18.63
CA ILE A 220 -3.97 -10.84 -19.00
C ILE A 220 -5.43 -11.27 -19.13
N LYS A 221 -5.72 -12.34 -19.90
CA LYS A 221 -7.09 -12.81 -20.12
C LYS A 221 -7.74 -13.41 -18.87
N GLU A 222 -6.94 -13.95 -17.95
CA GLU A 222 -7.41 -14.46 -16.66
C GLU A 222 -7.74 -13.34 -15.67
N VAL A 223 -6.99 -12.24 -15.71
CA VAL A 223 -7.15 -11.14 -14.76
C VAL A 223 -8.16 -10.11 -15.24
N ILE A 224 -8.07 -9.68 -16.50
CA ILE A 224 -8.88 -8.59 -17.02
C ILE A 224 -10.20 -9.16 -17.56
N PRO A 225 -11.36 -8.75 -17.01
CA PRO A 225 -12.65 -9.20 -17.50
C PRO A 225 -12.80 -8.98 -19.00
N ALA A 226 -13.28 -9.99 -19.72
CA ALA A 226 -13.41 -9.97 -21.18
C ALA A 226 -14.19 -8.76 -21.72
N ARG A 227 -15.13 -8.20 -20.95
CA ARG A 227 -15.88 -6.98 -21.29
C ARG A 227 -15.00 -5.74 -21.48
N TYR A 228 -13.80 -5.72 -20.92
CA TYR A 228 -12.85 -4.62 -21.07
C TYR A 228 -11.78 -4.88 -22.12
N LEU A 229 -11.74 -6.08 -22.72
CA LEU A 229 -10.79 -6.45 -23.76
C LEU A 229 -11.50 -6.51 -25.11
N ASP A 230 -10.88 -5.92 -26.13
CA ASP A 230 -11.37 -5.93 -27.51
C ASP A 230 -10.23 -6.09 -28.52
N GLU A 231 -10.57 -6.21 -29.81
CA GLU A 231 -9.60 -6.34 -30.90
C GLU A 231 -8.64 -5.15 -31.04
N LYS A 232 -8.95 -4.00 -30.41
CA LYS A 232 -8.14 -2.78 -30.43
C LYS A 232 -7.22 -2.68 -29.22
N THR A 233 -7.35 -3.58 -28.25
CA THR A 233 -6.53 -3.61 -27.05
C THR A 233 -5.09 -3.97 -27.41
N LYS A 234 -4.14 -3.15 -26.98
CA LYS A 234 -2.71 -3.35 -27.29
C LYS A 234 -2.04 -4.13 -26.17
N PHE A 235 -1.33 -5.20 -26.53
CA PHE A 235 -0.51 -5.98 -25.60
C PHE A 235 0.98 -5.78 -25.90
N LEU A 236 1.67 -5.08 -25.01
CA LEU A 236 3.12 -4.83 -25.08
C LEU A 236 3.81 -5.74 -24.05
N ILE A 237 4.33 -6.87 -24.51
CA ILE A 237 4.99 -7.86 -23.65
C ILE A 237 6.50 -7.79 -23.86
N ASN A 238 7.24 -7.54 -22.78
CA ASN A 238 8.68 -7.30 -22.77
C ASN A 238 9.14 -6.38 -23.93
N PRO A 239 8.58 -5.15 -24.05
CA PRO A 239 8.84 -4.28 -25.20
C PRO A 239 10.31 -3.83 -25.33
N SER A 240 11.09 -3.91 -24.26
CA SER A 240 12.54 -3.65 -24.26
C SER A 240 13.39 -4.82 -24.78
N GLY A 241 12.77 -5.95 -25.17
CA GLY A 241 13.47 -7.17 -25.53
C GLY A 241 13.65 -8.10 -24.33
N ARG A 242 14.82 -8.74 -24.21
CA ARG A 242 15.07 -9.69 -23.12
C ARG A 242 15.25 -8.98 -21.78
N PHE A 243 14.68 -9.54 -20.71
CA PHE A 243 14.83 -9.07 -19.34
C PHE A 243 15.34 -10.23 -18.47
N VAL A 244 16.64 -10.51 -18.51
CA VAL A 244 17.24 -11.64 -17.79
C VAL A 244 17.78 -11.21 -16.42
N ILE A 245 18.48 -10.08 -16.38
CA ILE A 245 19.04 -9.49 -15.15
C ILE A 245 18.00 -8.53 -14.58
N GLY A 246 17.54 -8.77 -13.36
CA GLY A 246 16.56 -7.94 -12.65
C GLY A 246 16.83 -7.91 -11.14
N GLY A 247 15.88 -7.39 -10.37
CA GLY A 247 16.03 -7.27 -8.91
C GLY A 247 17.15 -6.32 -8.50
N PRO A 248 17.68 -6.46 -7.26
CA PRO A 248 18.77 -5.62 -6.74
C PRO A 248 20.07 -5.68 -7.55
N LYS A 249 20.23 -6.71 -8.41
CA LYS A 249 21.34 -6.79 -9.35
C LYS A 249 21.20 -5.81 -10.52
N GLY A 250 19.96 -5.61 -10.98
CA GLY A 250 19.65 -4.75 -12.13
C GLY A 250 19.45 -3.29 -11.76
N ASP A 251 18.94 -3.01 -10.56
CA ASP A 251 18.68 -1.65 -10.07
C ASP A 251 18.72 -1.62 -8.53
N SER A 252 19.00 -0.47 -7.93
CA SER A 252 18.94 -0.30 -6.48
C SER A 252 17.49 -0.13 -6.02
N GLY A 253 17.18 -0.59 -4.80
CA GLY A 253 15.85 -0.47 -4.20
C GLY A 253 15.91 0.23 -2.85
N LEU A 254 14.90 1.04 -2.57
CA LEU A 254 14.75 1.72 -1.28
C LEU A 254 13.30 1.65 -0.79
N THR A 255 13.15 1.56 0.52
CA THR A 255 11.85 1.61 1.20
C THR A 255 11.11 2.89 0.83
N GLY A 256 9.79 2.80 0.63
CA GLY A 256 8.96 3.98 0.36
C GLY A 256 9.15 4.62 -1.02
N ARG A 257 9.79 3.95 -2.00
CA ARG A 257 9.93 4.46 -3.38
C ARG A 257 8.81 4.03 -4.33
N LYS A 258 7.73 3.46 -3.79
CA LYS A 258 6.56 2.97 -4.54
C LYS A 258 5.23 3.45 -3.97
N ILE A 259 5.20 4.58 -3.26
CA ILE A 259 3.99 5.12 -2.58
C ILE A 259 2.75 5.28 -3.48
N ILE A 260 2.90 5.58 -4.77
CA ILE A 260 1.77 5.68 -5.70
C ILE A 260 1.24 4.30 -6.12
N VAL A 261 2.15 3.31 -6.24
CA VAL A 261 1.78 1.91 -6.43
C VAL A 261 1.11 1.38 -5.15
N ASP A 262 1.54 1.82 -3.97
CA ASP A 262 0.97 1.38 -2.70
C ASP A 262 -0.44 1.86 -2.43
N THR A 263 -0.83 2.93 -3.11
CA THR A 263 -2.10 3.62 -2.89
C THR A 263 -3.04 3.49 -4.08
N TYR A 264 -3.26 4.58 -4.82
CA TYR A 264 -4.36 4.70 -5.78
C TYR A 264 -3.89 4.83 -7.22
N GLY A 265 -2.62 4.51 -7.51
CA GLY A 265 -2.06 4.49 -8.87
C GLY A 265 -2.14 5.84 -9.59
N GLY A 266 -2.07 6.94 -8.84
CA GLY A 266 -2.14 8.32 -9.34
C GLY A 266 -3.56 8.85 -9.54
N TYR A 267 -4.59 8.04 -9.28
CA TYR A 267 -5.99 8.44 -9.48
C TYR A 267 -6.50 9.43 -8.41
N ALA A 268 -5.91 9.35 -7.22
CA ALA A 268 -6.18 10.20 -6.08
C ALA A 268 -4.89 10.89 -5.62
N ARG A 269 -5.03 11.94 -4.81
CA ARG A 269 -3.89 12.68 -4.27
C ARG A 269 -3.10 11.82 -3.29
N HIS A 270 -1.85 12.20 -3.06
CA HIS A 270 -0.95 11.53 -2.13
C HIS A 270 -0.25 12.54 -1.24
N GLY A 271 -0.02 12.18 0.02
CA GLY A 271 0.54 13.09 1.01
C GLY A 271 2.06 13.13 1.11
N GLY A 272 2.71 12.08 0.63
CA GLY A 272 4.17 11.97 0.55
C GLY A 272 4.75 10.93 1.51
N GLY A 273 4.05 10.63 2.60
CA GLY A 273 4.45 9.62 3.57
C GLY A 273 4.47 8.20 3.00
N ALA A 274 5.59 7.50 3.19
CA ALA A 274 5.69 6.05 2.95
C ALA A 274 5.06 5.24 4.08
N PHE A 275 4.74 3.96 3.82
CA PHE A 275 4.10 3.07 4.78
C PHE A 275 5.06 2.08 5.42
N SER A 276 5.78 1.30 4.61
CA SER A 276 6.60 0.17 5.03
C SER A 276 7.63 0.55 6.11
N GLY A 277 7.84 -0.34 7.08
CA GLY A 277 8.81 -0.14 8.16
C GLY A 277 8.36 0.79 9.28
N LYS A 278 7.13 1.32 9.22
CA LYS A 278 6.58 2.23 10.23
C LYS A 278 5.55 1.57 11.12
N ASP A 279 5.68 1.69 12.43
CA ASP A 279 4.65 1.25 13.37
C ASP A 279 3.39 2.16 13.33
N PRO A 280 2.27 1.73 13.93
CA PRO A 280 0.99 2.43 13.84
C PRO A 280 0.94 3.85 14.44
N THR A 281 1.91 4.24 15.28
CA THR A 281 2.00 5.60 15.82
C THR A 281 2.37 6.63 14.74
N LYS A 282 2.97 6.17 13.63
CA LYS A 282 3.34 7.03 12.49
C LYS A 282 2.10 7.25 11.62
N VAL A 283 1.53 8.45 11.72
CA VAL A 283 0.28 8.83 11.05
C VAL A 283 0.32 8.70 9.54
N ASP A 284 1.51 8.75 8.92
CA ASP A 284 1.69 8.44 7.49
C ASP A 284 1.02 7.13 7.08
N ARG A 285 1.16 6.09 7.92
CA ARG A 285 0.57 4.77 7.70
C ARG A 285 -0.84 4.71 8.28
N SER A 286 -0.99 4.92 9.58
CA SER A 286 -2.25 4.67 10.28
C SER A 286 -3.37 5.61 9.82
N ALA A 287 -3.09 6.90 9.64
CA ALA A 287 -4.10 7.84 9.16
C ALA A 287 -4.42 7.68 7.67
N SER A 288 -3.47 7.24 6.84
CA SER A 288 -3.78 6.85 5.45
C SER A 288 -4.71 5.64 5.40
N TYR A 289 -4.52 4.65 6.29
CA TYR A 289 -5.40 3.50 6.41
C TYR A 289 -6.79 3.91 6.94
N ALA A 290 -6.85 4.79 7.94
CA ALA A 290 -8.11 5.34 8.44
C ALA A 290 -8.84 6.14 7.36
N ALA A 291 -8.13 6.97 6.59
CA ALA A 291 -8.72 7.74 5.50
C ALA A 291 -9.30 6.82 4.41
N ARG A 292 -8.59 5.74 4.04
CA ARG A 292 -9.12 4.68 3.17
C ARG A 292 -10.39 4.08 3.75
N TYR A 293 -10.37 3.69 5.02
CA TYR A 293 -11.49 3.08 5.72
C TYR A 293 -12.74 3.98 5.71
N VAL A 294 -12.56 5.27 6.00
CA VAL A 294 -13.63 6.29 5.92
C VAL A 294 -14.19 6.39 4.49
N ALA A 295 -13.32 6.63 3.51
CA ALA A 295 -13.74 6.78 2.11
C ALA A 295 -14.50 5.55 1.61
N LYS A 296 -13.99 4.35 1.93
CA LYS A 296 -14.58 3.08 1.55
C LYS A 296 -15.97 2.90 2.18
N ASN A 297 -16.14 3.23 3.46
CA ASN A 297 -17.43 3.15 4.14
C ASN A 297 -18.46 4.14 3.57
N ILE A 298 -18.08 5.38 3.26
CA ILE A 298 -18.97 6.36 2.61
C ILE A 298 -19.48 5.83 1.26
N VAL A 299 -18.57 5.29 0.44
CA VAL A 299 -18.93 4.75 -0.87
C VAL A 299 -19.76 3.47 -0.74
N ALA A 300 -19.39 2.56 0.17
CA ALA A 300 -20.12 1.32 0.44
C ALA A 300 -21.55 1.59 0.94
N ALA A 301 -21.73 2.59 1.81
CA ALA A 301 -23.04 3.08 2.28
C ALA A 301 -23.92 3.65 1.15
N GLY A 302 -23.35 3.88 -0.03
CA GLY A 302 -24.06 4.46 -1.14
C GLY A 302 -24.37 5.94 -0.94
N LEU A 303 -23.59 6.62 -0.11
CA LEU A 303 -23.66 8.07 0.09
C LEU A 303 -22.97 8.83 -1.05
N ALA A 304 -22.01 8.21 -1.75
CA ALA A 304 -21.37 8.76 -2.94
C ALA A 304 -20.99 7.67 -3.97
N TYR A 305 -20.68 8.07 -5.21
CA TYR A 305 -20.07 7.19 -6.21
C TYR A 305 -18.54 7.12 -6.05
N ARG A 306 -17.92 8.25 -5.71
CA ARG A 306 -16.51 8.37 -5.32
C ARG A 306 -16.37 9.28 -4.10
N CYS A 307 -15.34 9.07 -3.31
CA CYS A 307 -15.02 9.90 -2.15
C CYS A 307 -13.51 9.98 -2.00
N GLU A 308 -12.97 11.19 -1.87
CA GLU A 308 -11.62 11.46 -1.39
C GLU A 308 -11.71 12.05 0.01
N VAL A 309 -10.82 11.61 0.90
CA VAL A 309 -10.73 12.05 2.30
C VAL A 309 -9.32 12.59 2.50
N GLN A 310 -9.19 13.80 3.03
CA GLN A 310 -7.90 14.33 3.47
C GLN A 310 -7.90 14.47 4.99
N LEU A 311 -6.83 13.98 5.62
CA LEU A 311 -6.51 14.21 7.02
C LEU A 311 -5.18 14.94 7.10
N ALA A 312 -5.01 15.81 8.09
CA ALA A 312 -3.72 16.42 8.39
C ALA A 312 -3.48 16.47 9.90
N TYR A 313 -2.23 16.32 10.30
CA TYR A 313 -1.79 16.33 11.70
C TYR A 313 -0.61 17.26 11.90
N ALA A 314 -0.50 17.82 13.10
CA ALA A 314 0.69 18.44 13.60
C ALA A 314 1.42 17.48 14.55
N ILE A 315 2.75 17.48 14.52
CA ILE A 315 3.55 16.60 15.36
C ILE A 315 3.20 16.79 16.85
N GLY A 316 3.01 15.67 17.56
CA GLY A 316 2.67 15.64 18.98
C GLY A 316 1.26 16.12 19.33
N VAL A 317 0.37 16.36 18.35
CA VAL A 317 -1.05 16.69 18.56
C VAL A 317 -1.90 15.46 18.27
N ALA A 318 -2.83 15.12 19.15
CA ALA A 318 -3.70 13.94 18.96
C ALA A 318 -4.78 14.22 17.90
N HIS A 319 -5.43 15.37 17.98
CA HIS A 319 -6.51 15.70 17.05
C HIS A 319 -6.01 16.11 15.65
N PRO A 320 -6.66 15.67 14.57
CA PRO A 320 -6.37 16.17 13.23
C PRO A 320 -6.59 17.68 13.14
N VAL A 321 -5.63 18.40 12.56
CA VAL A 321 -5.77 19.86 12.30
C VAL A 321 -6.77 20.15 11.19
N SER A 322 -7.00 19.19 10.28
CA SER A 322 -8.05 19.28 9.28
C SER A 322 -8.59 17.90 8.89
N ILE A 323 -9.87 17.89 8.53
CA ILE A 323 -10.59 16.77 7.91
C ILE A 323 -11.35 17.37 6.74
N MET A 324 -11.14 16.85 5.54
CA MET A 324 -11.87 17.27 4.34
C MET A 324 -12.45 16.03 3.63
N ILE A 325 -13.72 16.11 3.28
CA ILE A 325 -14.42 15.13 2.45
C ILE A 325 -14.73 15.80 1.10
N ASP A 326 -14.40 15.12 0.00
CA ASP A 326 -14.70 15.57 -1.38
C ASP A 326 -15.33 14.43 -2.16
N THR A 327 -16.63 14.54 -2.47
CA THR A 327 -17.35 13.54 -3.27
C THR A 327 -17.32 13.82 -4.77
N ALA A 328 -16.61 14.87 -5.19
CA ALA A 328 -16.53 15.36 -6.57
C ALA A 328 -17.90 15.52 -7.24
N GLY A 329 -18.88 16.01 -6.48
CA GLY A 329 -20.26 16.21 -6.93
C GLY A 329 -21.08 14.93 -7.10
N THR A 330 -20.61 13.80 -6.56
CA THR A 330 -21.32 12.51 -6.63
C THR A 330 -22.06 12.13 -5.34
N GLY A 331 -21.99 12.97 -4.31
CA GLY A 331 -22.67 12.80 -3.03
C GLY A 331 -24.20 12.87 -3.15
N LYS A 332 -24.90 12.10 -2.30
CA LYS A 332 -26.36 12.17 -2.11
C LYS A 332 -26.81 13.20 -1.06
N VAL A 333 -25.83 13.73 -0.34
CA VAL A 333 -25.93 14.78 0.68
C VAL A 333 -24.70 15.68 0.54
N ASP A 334 -24.72 16.85 1.17
CA ASP A 334 -23.61 17.79 1.11
C ASP A 334 -22.36 17.24 1.80
N ASP A 335 -21.19 17.60 1.26
CA ASP A 335 -19.89 17.14 1.78
C ASP A 335 -19.63 17.64 3.22
N ASP A 336 -20.23 18.77 3.61
CA ASP A 336 -20.19 19.28 4.99
C ASP A 336 -20.89 18.33 5.96
N LEU A 337 -22.10 17.85 5.61
CA LEU A 337 -22.84 16.89 6.43
C LEU A 337 -22.11 15.54 6.50
N LEU A 338 -21.43 15.12 5.42
CA LEU A 338 -20.56 13.94 5.46
C LEU A 338 -19.37 14.16 6.40
N THR A 339 -18.77 15.35 6.40
CA THR A 339 -17.65 15.69 7.29
C THR A 339 -18.07 15.63 8.75
N GLU A 340 -19.27 16.14 9.09
CA GLU A 340 -19.85 16.02 10.43
C GLU A 340 -20.10 14.56 10.82
N ALA A 341 -20.69 13.76 9.92
CA ALA A 341 -20.90 12.33 10.13
C ALA A 341 -19.58 11.59 10.38
N VAL A 342 -18.52 11.92 9.63
CA VAL A 342 -17.20 11.32 9.81
C VAL A 342 -16.62 11.65 11.19
N ARG A 343 -16.70 12.92 11.62
CA ARG A 343 -16.24 13.33 12.94
C ARG A 343 -16.98 12.62 14.08
N HIS A 344 -18.24 12.26 13.86
CA HIS A 344 -19.06 11.55 14.85
C HIS A 344 -18.78 10.03 14.88
N VAL A 345 -18.60 9.41 13.71
CA VAL A 345 -18.57 7.95 13.58
C VAL A 345 -17.16 7.37 13.73
N PHE A 346 -16.13 8.13 13.38
CA PHE A 346 -14.74 7.66 13.35
C PHE A 346 -13.89 8.48 14.31
N ASP A 347 -13.17 7.78 15.20
CA ASP A 347 -12.11 8.41 15.99
C ASP A 347 -10.83 8.44 15.15
N LEU A 348 -10.41 9.66 14.79
CA LEU A 348 -9.27 9.92 13.93
C LEU A 348 -8.05 10.42 14.72
N ARG A 349 -8.03 10.28 16.04
CA ARG A 349 -6.78 10.45 16.81
C ARG A 349 -5.87 9.23 16.60
N PRO A 350 -4.53 9.34 16.69
CA PRO A 350 -3.63 8.19 16.53
C PRO A 350 -4.01 6.98 17.39
N ALA A 351 -4.25 7.18 18.69
CA ALA A 351 -4.71 6.11 19.58
C ALA A 351 -6.09 5.54 19.18
N GLY A 352 -7.01 6.43 18.77
CA GLY A 352 -8.33 6.07 18.26
C GLY A 352 -8.25 5.16 17.03
N ILE A 353 -7.40 5.51 16.06
CA ILE A 353 -7.16 4.73 14.84
C ILE A 353 -6.55 3.36 15.17
N ILE A 354 -5.52 3.34 16.03
CA ILE A 354 -4.86 2.10 16.45
C ILE A 354 -5.86 1.14 17.07
N LYS A 355 -6.74 1.63 17.95
CA LYS A 355 -7.78 0.85 18.61
C LYS A 355 -8.88 0.42 17.64
N MET A 356 -9.37 1.34 16.81
CA MET A 356 -10.46 1.09 15.85
C MET A 356 -10.08 0.03 14.83
N LEU A 357 -8.84 0.02 14.37
CA LEU A 357 -8.36 -0.89 13.33
C LEU A 357 -7.50 -2.05 13.89
N ASP A 358 -7.32 -2.14 15.21
CA ASP A 358 -6.53 -3.18 15.87
C ASP A 358 -5.15 -3.36 15.21
N LEU A 359 -4.36 -2.27 15.22
CA LEU A 359 -3.12 -2.15 14.43
C LEU A 359 -1.86 -2.66 15.15
N ARG A 360 -1.88 -2.89 16.47
CA ARG A 360 -0.71 -3.41 17.20
C ARG A 360 -0.56 -4.93 17.04
N ARG A 361 -0.45 -5.39 15.79
CA ARG A 361 -0.37 -6.81 15.40
C ARG A 361 0.57 -6.99 14.20
N PRO A 362 1.22 -8.16 14.03
CA PRO A 362 2.08 -8.45 12.89
C PRO A 362 1.26 -8.73 11.63
N ILE A 363 0.80 -7.68 10.94
CA ILE A 363 -0.09 -7.77 9.77
C ILE A 363 0.41 -6.99 8.55
N TYR A 364 1.65 -6.50 8.56
CA TYR A 364 2.15 -5.49 7.63
C TYR A 364 2.92 -6.04 6.44
N GLU A 365 3.67 -7.13 6.60
CA GLU A 365 4.52 -7.67 5.53
C GLU A 365 3.71 -8.08 4.29
N GLN A 366 2.47 -8.56 4.50
CA GLN A 366 1.53 -8.89 3.43
C GLN A 366 1.05 -7.66 2.62
N THR A 367 1.28 -6.44 3.13
CA THR A 367 0.86 -5.18 2.51
C THR A 367 1.95 -4.53 1.66
N ALA A 368 3.22 -4.88 1.92
CA ALA A 368 4.39 -4.27 1.30
C ALA A 368 4.51 -4.48 -0.22
N ALA A 369 3.70 -5.37 -0.80
CA ALA A 369 3.55 -5.54 -2.25
C ALA A 369 2.08 -5.65 -2.65
N TYR A 370 1.81 -5.30 -3.93
CA TYR A 370 0.49 -5.40 -4.56
C TYR A 370 -0.60 -4.47 -4.01
N GLY A 371 -0.19 -3.36 -3.39
CA GLY A 371 -1.07 -2.33 -2.87
C GLY A 371 -1.55 -2.63 -1.45
N HIS A 372 -1.62 -1.58 -0.63
CA HIS A 372 -2.15 -1.65 0.73
C HIS A 372 -3.69 -1.64 0.74
N PHE A 373 -4.31 -1.21 -0.36
CA PHE A 373 -5.74 -0.98 -0.48
C PHE A 373 -6.40 -1.84 -1.54
N GLY A 374 -7.68 -2.17 -1.33
CA GLY A 374 -8.50 -2.99 -2.23
C GLY A 374 -8.09 -4.47 -2.31
N ARG A 375 -7.32 -4.96 -1.35
CA ARG A 375 -6.95 -6.38 -1.26
C ARG A 375 -8.15 -7.21 -0.81
N THR A 376 -8.36 -8.33 -1.48
CA THR A 376 -9.44 -9.31 -1.19
C THR A 376 -8.89 -10.69 -0.85
N ASP A 377 -7.59 -10.86 -0.99
CA ASP A 377 -6.82 -12.08 -0.71
C ASP A 377 -6.23 -12.13 0.70
N VAL A 378 -6.36 -11.03 1.46
CA VAL A 378 -5.92 -10.89 2.86
C VAL A 378 -6.96 -10.13 3.67
N ASP A 379 -7.05 -10.40 4.98
CA ASP A 379 -7.96 -9.69 5.89
C ASP A 379 -7.27 -8.44 6.47
N LEU A 380 -7.65 -7.27 5.95
CA LEU A 380 -7.11 -5.98 6.38
C LEU A 380 -8.21 -5.15 7.05
N PRO A 381 -7.98 -4.63 8.27
CA PRO A 381 -9.04 -3.99 9.06
C PRO A 381 -9.60 -2.73 8.38
N TRP A 382 -8.76 -1.95 7.69
CA TRP A 382 -9.18 -0.75 6.96
C TRP A 382 -9.94 -1.03 5.65
N GLU A 383 -10.04 -2.29 5.22
CA GLU A 383 -10.86 -2.67 4.07
C GLU A 383 -12.28 -3.09 4.46
N LYS A 384 -12.62 -3.13 5.75
CA LYS A 384 -13.98 -3.42 6.22
C LYS A 384 -14.94 -2.28 5.91
N THR A 385 -16.23 -2.60 5.79
CA THR A 385 -17.31 -1.64 5.50
C THR A 385 -18.40 -1.63 6.57
N ASP A 386 -18.00 -1.90 7.81
CA ASP A 386 -18.84 -2.09 8.99
C ASP A 386 -19.37 -0.78 9.61
N LYS A 387 -18.85 0.38 9.19
CA LYS A 387 -19.34 1.71 9.59
C LYS A 387 -20.40 2.29 8.66
N THR A 388 -20.82 1.51 7.67
CA THR A 388 -21.88 1.88 6.73
C THR A 388 -23.19 2.25 7.44
N GLN A 389 -23.64 1.44 8.40
CA GLN A 389 -24.91 1.68 9.08
C GLN A 389 -24.85 2.90 10.00
N ASP A 390 -23.77 3.04 10.78
CA ASP A 390 -23.52 4.21 11.64
C ASP A 390 -23.59 5.53 10.84
N LEU A 391 -22.96 5.55 9.66
CA LEU A 391 -23.03 6.69 8.73
C LEU A 391 -24.47 6.96 8.25
N LEU A 392 -25.19 5.93 7.82
CA LEU A 392 -26.56 6.08 7.32
C LEU A 392 -27.51 6.60 8.41
N ASP A 393 -27.36 6.11 9.64
CA ASP A 393 -28.17 6.53 10.78
C ASP A 393 -27.89 7.98 11.17
N TYR A 394 -26.62 8.39 11.19
CA TYR A 394 -26.26 9.80 11.42
C TYR A 394 -26.89 10.72 10.37
N ILE A 395 -26.73 10.38 9.07
CA ILE A 395 -27.28 11.20 7.98
C ILE A 395 -28.80 11.27 8.07
N LYS A 396 -29.49 10.16 8.37
CA LYS A 396 -30.95 10.14 8.47
C LYS A 396 -31.47 11.04 9.59
N ASN A 397 -30.74 11.15 10.71
CA ASN A 397 -31.15 11.92 11.88
C ASN A 397 -30.82 13.41 11.78
N ASN A 398 -29.95 13.81 10.84
CA ASN A 398 -29.45 15.19 10.69
C ASN A 398 -29.72 15.78 9.29
N LYS A 399 -30.68 15.22 8.55
CA LYS A 399 -31.06 15.67 7.20
C LYS A 399 -32.30 16.57 7.18
#